data_AF-A0A450XE57-F1
#
_entry.id   AF-A0A450XE57-F1
#
_cell.length_a   1.000
_cell.length_b   1.000
_cell.length_c   1.000
_cell.angle_alpha   90.00
_cell.angle_beta   90.00
_cell.angle_gamma   90.00
#
_symmetry.space_group_name_H-M   'P 1'
#
loop_
_entity.id
_entity.type
_entity.pdbx_description
1 polymer ?
#
loop_
_entity_poly.entity_id
_entity_poly.type
_entity_poly.pdbx_seq_one_letter_code
_entity_poly.pdbx_strand_id
1 'polypeptide(L)'
;MLENDIFEEWLQDEAKRVLAKLKDNQILTQDDKLIIVLKGQINHFHHLDVELRGEMRTLRQDMDRCFEQVDRRFEAVTDEIKQLYRAINAQTWKMIGAVGLIVLLGRLIESF
;
A
#
# COMPACT_ATOMS: atom_id res chain seq x y z
N MET A 1 -6.11 4.83 28.42
CA MET A 1 -4.75 4.26 28.35
C MET A 1 -4.20 3.79 29.70
N LEU A 2 -4.85 4.06 30.85
CA LEU A 2 -4.35 3.63 32.17
C LEU A 2 -4.79 2.21 32.61
N GLU A 3 -5.76 1.59 31.95
CA GLU A 3 -6.27 0.25 32.34
C GLU A 3 -5.43 -0.91 31.75
N ASN A 4 -4.70 -0.69 30.66
CA ASN A 4 -3.93 -1.75 30.00
C ASN A 4 -2.68 -2.17 30.80
N ASP A 5 -2.04 -1.24 31.51
CA ASP A 5 -0.81 -1.55 32.26
C ASP A 5 -1.09 -2.31 33.56
N ILE A 6 -2.22 -2.03 34.22
CA ILE A 6 -2.54 -2.62 35.53
C ILE A 6 -2.75 -4.14 35.41
N PHE A 7 -3.44 -4.59 34.36
CA PHE A 7 -3.66 -6.02 34.13
C PHE A 7 -2.37 -6.75 33.76
N GLU A 8 -1.52 -6.13 32.94
CA GLU A 8 -0.26 -6.73 32.50
C GLU A 8 0.75 -6.82 33.66
N GLU A 9 0.80 -5.80 34.52
CA GLU A 9 1.59 -5.78 35.75
C GLU A 9 1.09 -6.83 36.75
N TRP A 10 -0.22 -6.89 37.00
CA TRP A 10 -0.82 -7.91 37.87
C TRP A 10 -0.54 -9.33 37.36
N LEU A 11 -0.75 -9.58 36.07
CA LEU A 11 -0.51 -10.90 35.49
C LEU A 11 0.98 -11.27 35.53
N GLN A 12 1.87 -10.28 35.39
CA GLN A 12 3.31 -10.50 35.50
C GLN A 12 3.71 -10.91 36.92
N ASP A 13 3.19 -10.26 37.94
CA ASP A 13 3.49 -10.61 39.33
C ASP A 13 2.89 -11.95 39.73
N GLU A 14 1.68 -12.24 39.27
CA GLU A 14 1.03 -13.52 39.50
C GLU A 14 1.75 -14.66 38.77
N ALA A 15 2.22 -14.43 37.55
CA ALA A 15 3.04 -15.39 36.82
C ALA A 15 4.37 -15.68 37.54
N LYS A 16 5.01 -14.67 38.15
CA LYS A 16 6.21 -14.88 38.99
C LYS A 16 5.89 -15.74 40.22
N ARG A 17 4.75 -15.50 40.88
CA ARG A 17 4.29 -16.29 42.02
C ARG A 17 4.08 -17.75 41.65
N VAL A 18 3.38 -18.00 40.53
CA VAL A 18 3.16 -19.35 40.01
C VAL A 18 4.47 -20.03 39.59
N LEU A 19 5.39 -19.29 38.97
CA LEU A 19 6.70 -19.80 38.59
C LEU A 19 7.54 -20.20 39.81
N ALA A 20 7.50 -19.43 40.90
CA ALA A 20 8.19 -19.78 42.14
C ALA A 20 7.66 -21.09 42.73
N LYS A 21 6.32 -21.25 42.81
CA LYS A 21 5.69 -22.50 43.22
C LYS A 21 6.13 -23.69 42.36
N LEU A 22 6.18 -23.50 41.04
CA LEU A 22 6.59 -24.53 40.10
C LEU A 22 8.07 -24.94 40.31
N LYS A 23 8.96 -23.97 40.55
CA LYS A 23 10.38 -24.22 40.85
C LYS A 23 10.58 -24.98 42.16
N ASP A 24 9.75 -24.68 43.15
CA ASP A 24 9.76 -25.35 44.45
C ASP A 24 8.98 -26.67 44.45
N ASN A 25 8.54 -27.14 43.27
CA ASN A 25 7.81 -28.39 43.06
C ASN A 25 6.49 -28.49 43.87
N GLN A 26 5.86 -27.34 44.13
CA GLN A 26 4.57 -27.25 44.81
C GLN A 26 3.42 -27.61 43.85
N ILE A 27 2.31 -28.12 44.39
CA ILE A 27 1.12 -28.44 43.61
C ILE A 27 0.49 -27.14 43.10
N LEU A 28 0.29 -27.04 41.77
CA LEU A 28 -0.40 -25.92 41.14
C LEU A 28 -1.91 -26.04 41.26
N THR A 29 -2.55 -24.96 41.69
CA THR A 29 -4.02 -24.85 41.69
C THR A 29 -4.55 -24.70 40.27
N GLN A 30 -5.87 -24.78 40.10
CA GLN A 30 -6.52 -24.48 38.81
C GLN A 30 -6.26 -23.03 38.39
N ASP A 31 -6.32 -22.08 39.33
CA ASP A 31 -6.04 -20.67 39.07
C ASP A 31 -4.59 -20.46 38.65
N ASP A 32 -3.63 -21.14 39.30
CA ASP A 32 -2.21 -21.06 38.92
C ASP A 32 -2.01 -21.52 37.45
N LYS A 33 -2.74 -22.55 37.00
CA LYS A 33 -2.71 -23.02 35.61
C LYS A 33 -3.34 -22.00 34.65
N LEU A 34 -4.44 -21.35 35.05
CA LEU A 34 -5.08 -20.31 34.24
C LEU A 34 -4.11 -19.13 34.00
N ILE A 35 -3.35 -18.73 35.02
CA ILE A 35 -2.34 -17.68 34.90
C ILE A 35 -1.26 -18.06 33.87
N ILE A 36 -0.78 -19.30 33.86
CA ILE A 36 0.19 -19.78 32.86
C ILE A 36 -0.39 -19.66 31.45
N VAL A 37 -1.64 -20.09 31.25
CA VAL A 37 -2.31 -20.02 29.95
C VAL A 37 -2.47 -18.57 29.50
N LEU A 38 -2.98 -17.70 30.37
CA LEU A 38 -3.14 -16.27 30.07
C LEU A 38 -1.81 -15.62 29.72
N LYS A 39 -0.73 -15.95 30.44
CA LYS A 39 0.60 -15.41 30.15
C LYS A 39 1.12 -15.86 28.79
N GLY A 40 0.92 -17.14 28.46
CA GLY A 40 1.25 -17.67 27.14
C GLY A 40 0.45 -17.00 26.03
N GLN A 41 -0.85 -16.81 26.22
CA GLN A 41 -1.72 -16.17 25.24
C GLN A 41 -1.33 -14.71 24.98
N ILE A 42 -1.07 -13.91 26.01
CA ILE A 42 -0.63 -12.51 25.83
C ILE A 42 0.69 -12.43 25.08
N ASN A 43 1.65 -13.29 25.43
CA ASN A 43 2.92 -13.32 24.71
C ASN A 43 2.74 -13.69 23.22
N HIS A 44 1.85 -14.63 22.93
CA HIS A 44 1.52 -15.00 21.56
C HIS A 44 0.81 -13.85 20.81
N PHE A 45 -0.13 -13.14 21.44
CA PHE A 45 -0.78 -11.97 20.84
C PHE A 45 0.20 -10.82 20.55
N HIS A 46 1.15 -10.55 21.45
CA HIS A 46 2.21 -9.58 21.21
C HIS A 46 3.06 -9.96 20.00
N HIS A 47 3.41 -11.24 19.85
CA HIS A 47 4.15 -11.70 18.67
C HIS A 47 3.37 -11.51 17.37
N LEU A 48 2.08 -11.89 17.37
CA LEU A 48 1.20 -11.69 16.22
C LEU A 48 1.04 -10.21 15.84
N ASP A 49 0.90 -9.30 16.81
CA ASP A 49 0.82 -7.86 16.53
C ASP A 49 2.10 -7.34 15.85
N VAL A 50 3.27 -7.79 16.32
CA VAL A 50 4.56 -7.42 15.71
C VAL A 50 4.67 -7.96 14.28
N GLU A 51 4.30 -9.22 14.05
CA GLU A 51 4.32 -9.85 12.73
C GLU A 51 3.37 -9.13 11.76
N LEU A 52 2.12 -8.92 12.16
CA LEU A 52 1.11 -8.22 11.36
C LEU A 52 1.54 -6.78 11.03
N ARG A 53 2.15 -6.06 11.98
CA ARG A 53 2.71 -4.73 11.72
C ARG A 53 3.87 -4.79 10.72
N GLY A 54 4.68 -5.84 10.76
CA GLY A 54 5.74 -6.09 9.79
C GLY A 54 5.21 -6.35 8.38
N GLU A 55 4.22 -7.23 8.26
CA GLU A 55 3.54 -7.53 7.00
C GLU A 55 2.86 -6.28 6.42
N MET A 56 2.15 -5.50 7.23
CA MET A 56 1.51 -4.26 6.80
C MET A 56 2.51 -3.22 6.30
N ARG A 57 3.70 -3.11 6.93
CA ARG A 57 4.77 -2.23 6.43
C ARG A 57 5.30 -2.71 5.08
N THR A 58 5.49 -4.02 4.93
CA THR A 58 5.97 -4.62 3.68
C THR A 58 4.95 -4.41 2.57
N LEU A 59 3.68 -4.69 2.83
CA LEU A 59 2.58 -4.44 1.90
C LEU A 59 2.52 -2.97 1.47
N ARG A 60 2.68 -2.04 2.41
CA ARG A 60 2.71 -0.60 2.10
C ARG A 60 3.88 -0.24 1.18
N GLN A 61 5.07 -0.75 1.45
CA GLN A 61 6.24 -0.51 0.60
C GLN A 61 6.05 -1.10 -0.80
N ASP A 62 5.45 -2.29 -0.91
CA ASP A 62 5.14 -2.91 -2.19
C ASP A 62 4.09 -2.13 -2.98
N MET A 63 3.07 -1.60 -2.30
CA MET A 63 2.08 -0.71 -2.89
C MET A 63 2.74 0.58 -3.39
N ASP A 64 3.57 1.23 -2.59
CA ASP A 64 4.28 2.45 -2.98
C ASP A 64 5.13 2.22 -4.24
N ARG A 65 5.88 1.11 -4.32
CA ARG A 65 6.64 0.71 -5.51
C ARG A 65 5.75 0.47 -6.73
N CYS A 66 4.59 -0.16 -6.53
CA CYS A 66 3.62 -0.40 -7.59
C CYS A 66 3.05 0.92 -8.12
N PHE A 67 2.68 1.84 -7.25
CA PHE A 67 2.19 3.17 -7.62
C PHE A 67 3.24 3.95 -8.41
N GLU A 68 4.50 3.98 -7.97
CA GLU A 68 5.57 4.63 -8.75
C GLU A 68 5.73 4.03 -10.16
N GLN A 69 5.59 2.70 -10.29
CA GLN A 69 5.65 2.05 -11.59
C GLN A 69 4.45 2.43 -12.47
N VAL A 70 3.26 2.52 -11.89
CA VAL A 70 2.04 2.97 -12.56
C VAL A 70 2.19 4.41 -13.02
N ASP A 71 2.70 5.31 -12.18
CA ASP A 71 2.93 6.71 -12.52
C ASP A 71 3.88 6.86 -13.72
N ARG A 72 5.01 6.13 -13.72
CA ARG A 72 5.93 6.12 -14.88
C ARG A 72 5.25 5.65 -16.17
N ARG A 73 4.36 4.66 -16.09
CA ARG A 73 3.61 4.19 -17.26
C ARG A 73 2.59 5.23 -17.73
N PHE A 74 1.91 5.91 -16.81
CA PHE A 74 0.99 6.99 -17.15
C PHE A 74 1.70 8.18 -17.79
N GLU A 75 2.88 8.56 -17.31
CA GLU A 75 3.70 9.60 -17.94
C GLU A 75 4.06 9.22 -19.38
N ALA A 76 4.52 7.99 -19.61
CA ALA A 76 4.84 7.50 -20.95
C ALA A 76 3.62 7.55 -21.89
N VAL A 77 2.47 7.06 -21.43
CA VAL A 77 1.21 7.12 -22.19
C VAL A 77 0.80 8.57 -22.48
N THR A 78 0.95 9.46 -21.51
CA THR A 78 0.63 10.89 -21.67
C THR A 78 1.50 11.53 -22.75
N ASP A 79 2.79 11.19 -22.80
CA ASP A 79 3.70 11.70 -23.81
C ASP A 79 3.44 11.11 -25.20
N GLU A 80 3.08 9.83 -25.30
CA GLU A 80 2.61 9.23 -26.56
C GLU A 80 1.36 9.93 -27.09
N ILE A 81 0.39 10.23 -26.21
CA ILE A 81 -0.82 10.99 -26.58
C ILE A 81 -0.46 12.40 -27.06
N LYS A 82 0.46 13.10 -26.40
CA LYS A 82 0.92 14.43 -26.84
C LYS A 82 1.59 14.35 -28.21
N GLN A 83 2.40 13.33 -28.48
CA GLN A 83 3.04 13.14 -29.77
C GLN A 83 2.00 12.87 -30.87
N LEU A 84 1.03 12.00 -30.59
CA LEU A 84 -0.08 11.72 -31.50
C LEU A 84 -0.87 13.00 -31.82
N TYR A 85 -1.18 13.81 -30.81
CA TYR A 85 -1.86 15.09 -31.00
C TYR A 85 -1.08 16.03 -31.92
N ARG A 86 0.24 16.15 -31.73
CA ARG A 86 1.09 16.99 -32.60
C ARG A 86 1.12 16.45 -34.03
N ALA A 87 1.25 15.15 -34.21
CA ALA A 87 1.28 14.50 -35.52
C ALA A 87 -0.03 14.73 -36.29
N ILE A 88 -1.17 14.51 -35.63
CA ILE A 88 -2.50 14.76 -36.19
C ILE A 88 -2.64 16.25 -36.55
N ASN A 89 -2.28 17.15 -35.64
CA ASN A 89 -2.39 18.59 -35.90
C ASN A 89 -1.55 19.02 -37.11
N ALA A 90 -0.29 18.57 -37.19
CA ALA A 90 0.57 18.85 -38.34
C ALA A 90 -0.01 18.31 -39.66
N GLN A 91 -0.62 17.13 -39.64
CA GLN A 91 -1.29 16.55 -40.80
C GLN A 91 -2.55 17.34 -41.19
N THR A 92 -3.34 17.79 -40.22
CA THR A 92 -4.52 18.62 -40.45
C THR A 92 -4.16 19.93 -41.15
N TRP A 93 -3.10 20.63 -40.71
CA TRP A 93 -2.63 21.86 -41.38
C TRP A 93 -2.19 21.63 -42.82
N LYS A 94 -1.52 20.50 -43.11
CA LYS A 94 -1.15 20.12 -44.48
C LYS A 94 -2.38 19.91 -45.36
N MET A 95 -3.41 19.22 -44.84
CA MET A 95 -4.65 19.01 -45.57
C MET A 95 -5.39 20.33 -45.85
N ILE A 96 -5.51 21.21 -44.84
CA ILE A 96 -6.13 22.53 -45.01
C ILE A 96 -5.41 23.33 -46.10
N GLY A 97 -4.07 23.33 -46.09
CA GLY A 97 -3.27 24.00 -47.12
C GLY A 97 -3.50 23.43 -48.52
N ALA A 98 -3.51 22.10 -48.66
CA ALA A 98 -3.76 21.43 -49.94
C ALA A 98 -5.16 21.72 -50.49
N VAL A 99 -6.19 21.66 -49.64
CA VAL A 99 -7.57 22.01 -50.02
C VAL A 99 -7.66 23.47 -50.46
N GLY A 100 -7.04 24.39 -49.71
CA GLY A 100 -6.99 25.81 -50.08
C GLY A 100 -6.33 26.06 -51.44
N LEU A 101 -5.22 25.37 -51.72
CA LEU A 101 -4.54 25.45 -53.02
C LEU A 101 -5.43 24.96 -54.17
N ILE A 102 -6.12 23.84 -53.99
CA ILE A 102 -7.03 23.28 -54.99
C ILE A 102 -8.16 24.28 -55.32
N VAL A 103 -8.75 24.90 -54.30
CA VAL A 103 -9.82 25.89 -54.48
C VAL A 103 -9.32 27.12 -55.25
N LEU A 104 -8.12 27.63 -54.94
CA LEU A 104 -7.54 28.77 -55.65
C LEU A 104 -7.23 28.45 -57.11
N LEU A 105 -6.66 27.28 -57.39
CA LEU A 105 -6.39 26.83 -58.76
C LEU A 105 -7.68 26.67 -59.57
N GLY A 106 -8.74 26.11 -58.96
CA GLY A 106 -10.05 26.00 -59.61
C GLY A 106 -10.61 27.36 -60.03
N ARG A 107 -10.57 28.37 -59.14
CA ARG A 107 -10.98 29.74 -59.48
C ARG A 107 -10.13 30.38 -60.56
N LEU A 108 -8.83 30.10 -60.60
CA LEU A 108 -7.94 30.68 -61.59
C LEU A 108 -8.29 30.17 -63.00
N ILE A 109 -8.62 28.88 -63.13
CA ILE A 109 -9.06 28.27 -64.39
C ILE A 109 -10.41 28.85 -64.86
N GLU A 110 -11.35 29.10 -63.94
CA GLU A 110 -12.64 29.74 -64.28
C GLU A 110 -12.49 31.21 -64.73
N SER A 111 -11.38 31.85 -64.37
CA SER A 111 -11.10 33.26 -64.65
C SER A 111 -10.37 33.48 -65.99
N PHE A 112 -9.93 32.42 -66.67
CA PHE A 112 -9.33 32.46 -68.02
C PHE A 112 -10.36 32.10 -69.09
#